data_AF-A0A8S3CRX2-F1
#
_entry.id   AF-A0A8S3CRX2-F1
#
_cell.length_a   1.000
_cell.length_b   1.000
_cell.length_c   1.000
_cell.angle_alpha   90.00
_cell.angle_beta   90.00
_cell.angle_gamma   90.00
#
_symmetry.space_group_name_H-M   'P 1'
#
loop_
_entity.id
_entity.type
_entity.pdbx_description
1 polymer ?
#
loop_
_entity_poly.entity_id
_entity_poly.type
_entity_poly.pdbx_seq_one_letter_code
_entity_poly.pdbx_strand_id
1 'polypeptide(L)' 'MYKGTSCVRFHDGITNGASWYVIDGGMQDWSYAYTSDMQITIELGCNKYPDEANLKSYWDDNKGALLAYITQ' A
#
# COMPACT_ATOMS: atom_id res chain seq x y z
N MET A 1 -10.89 17.47 0.33
CA MET A 1 -10.22 16.20 0.72
C MET A 1 -8.84 16.52 1.29
N TYR A 2 -8.42 15.82 2.34
CA TYR A 2 -7.14 16.08 3.01
C TYR A 2 -5.97 15.65 2.11
N LYS A 3 -5.17 16.61 1.64
CA LYS A 3 -3.91 16.37 0.92
C LYS A 3 -2.83 15.98 1.95
N GLY A 4 -2.90 14.75 2.46
CA GLY A 4 -1.86 14.23 3.37
C GLY A 4 -0.51 14.24 2.66
N THR A 5 0.53 14.72 3.34
CA THR A 5 1.91 14.85 2.81
C THR A 5 2.95 14.16 3.69
N SER A 6 2.52 13.53 4.80
CA SER A 6 3.40 12.79 5.70
C SER A 6 3.75 11.44 5.11
N CYS A 7 4.98 11.29 4.61
CA CYS A 7 5.53 10.03 4.14
C CYS A 7 6.69 9.59 5.01
N VAL A 8 6.64 8.35 5.49
CA VAL A 8 7.75 7.69 6.16
C VAL A 8 8.50 6.86 5.11
N ARG A 9 9.83 6.85 5.17
CA ARG A 9 10.65 5.96 4.32
C ARG A 9 10.95 4.68 5.08
N PHE A 10 10.72 3.54 4.44
CA PHE A 10 11.06 2.23 4.97
C PHE A 10 12.28 1.66 4.24
N HIS A 11 13.06 0.84 4.96
CA HIS A 11 14.14 0.07 4.34
C HIS A 11 13.55 -0.87 3.28
N ASP A 12 14.14 -0.86 2.08
CA ASP A 12 13.64 -1.59 0.90
C ASP A 12 12.18 -1.32 0.50
N GLY A 13 11.56 -0.25 1.03
CA GLY A 13 10.15 0.06 0.76
C GLY A 13 9.15 -0.89 1.41
N ILE A 14 9.56 -1.71 2.39
CA ILE A 14 8.68 -2.67 3.09
C ILE A 14 8.73 -2.47 4.60
N THR A 15 7.63 -2.76 5.29
CA THR A 15 7.55 -2.73 6.76
C THR A 15 6.58 -3.77 7.28
N ASN A 16 6.78 -4.25 8.50
CA ASN A 16 5.73 -4.91 9.26
C ASN A 16 4.71 -3.85 9.74
N GLY A 17 3.42 -4.17 9.67
CA GLY A 17 2.34 -3.24 10.05
C GLY A 17 2.49 -2.73 11.48
N ALA A 18 2.61 -3.62 12.45
CA ALA A 18 2.75 -3.26 13.86
C ALA A 18 4.05 -2.48 14.17
N SER A 19 5.13 -2.73 13.42
CA SER A 19 6.38 -1.94 13.53
C SER A 19 6.24 -0.51 13.01
N TRP A 20 5.35 -0.25 12.05
CA TRP A 20 5.06 1.11 11.59
C TRP A 20 4.13 1.83 12.56
N TYR A 21 2.94 1.25 12.81
CA TYR A 21 2.03 1.63 13.88
C TYR A 21 0.96 0.54 14.04
N VAL A 22 0.48 0.34 15.27
CA VAL A 22 -0.52 -0.69 15.57
C VAL A 22 -1.89 -0.27 15.05
N ILE A 23 -2.56 -1.18 14.33
CA ILE A 23 -3.97 -1.08 13.93
C ILE A 23 -4.65 -2.39 14.32
N ASP A 24 -5.68 -2.30 15.16
CA ASP A 24 -6.50 -3.46 15.52
C ASP A 24 -7.73 -3.57 14.61
N GLY A 25 -8.07 -4.79 14.21
CA GLY A 25 -9.25 -5.07 13.38
C GLY A 25 -9.10 -4.73 11.90
N GLY A 26 -7.87 -4.66 11.39
CA GLY A 26 -7.60 -4.44 9.97
C GLY A 26 -8.01 -5.62 9.09
N MET A 27 -8.38 -5.32 7.84
CA MET A 27 -8.75 -6.34 6.84
C MET A 27 -7.61 -7.32 6.58
N GLN A 28 -6.37 -6.82 6.51
CA GLN A 28 -5.18 -7.62 6.22
C GLN A 28 -5.01 -8.78 7.22
N ASP A 29 -5.07 -8.46 8.50
CA ASP A 29 -4.88 -9.44 9.57
C ASP A 29 -6.08 -10.39 9.64
N TRP A 30 -7.29 -9.91 9.35
CA TRP A 30 -8.48 -10.75 9.29
C TRP A 30 -8.41 -11.77 8.15
N SER A 31 -8.02 -11.34 6.94
CA SER A 31 -7.87 -12.22 5.78
C SER A 31 -6.90 -13.36 6.10
N TYR A 32 -5.74 -13.04 6.67
CA TYR A 32 -4.74 -14.05 7.02
C TYR A 32 -5.20 -14.98 8.16
N ALA A 33 -5.86 -14.44 9.19
CA ALA A 33 -6.23 -15.22 10.38
C ALA A 33 -7.47 -16.10 10.20
N TYR A 34 -8.42 -15.70 9.35
CA TYR A 34 -9.74 -16.33 9.26
C TYR A 34 -10.07 -16.89 7.88
N THR A 35 -9.18 -16.76 6.90
CA THR A 35 -9.34 -17.32 5.55
C THR A 35 -8.05 -17.98 5.07
N SER A 36 -8.01 -18.41 3.81
CA SER A 36 -6.80 -18.92 3.15
C SER A 36 -6.13 -17.86 2.26
N ASP A 37 -6.42 -16.58 2.48
CA ASP A 37 -5.92 -15.45 1.69
C ASP A 37 -4.73 -14.76 2.39
N MET A 38 -3.62 -14.60 1.66
CA MET A 38 -2.46 -13.84 2.12
C MET A 38 -2.54 -12.41 1.58
N GLN A 39 -3.16 -11.54 2.35
CA GLN A 39 -3.30 -10.11 2.01
C GLN A 39 -2.08 -9.30 2.46
N ILE A 40 -1.68 -8.32 1.64
CA ILE A 40 -0.77 -7.24 2.02
C ILE A 40 -1.46 -5.88 1.84
N THR A 41 -0.97 -4.86 2.54
CA THR A 41 -1.38 -3.46 2.36
C THR A 41 -0.34 -2.70 1.57
N ILE A 42 -0.76 -2.00 0.50
CA ILE A 42 0.14 -1.23 -0.37
C ILE A 42 -0.17 0.26 -0.23
N GLU A 43 0.78 1.02 0.29
CA GLU A 43 0.75 2.48 0.34
C GLU A 43 1.39 3.05 -0.94
N LEU A 44 0.58 3.32 -1.97
CA LEU A 44 1.05 3.70 -3.32
C LEU A 44 1.75 5.05 -3.41
N GLY A 45 1.61 5.91 -2.41
CA GLY A 45 2.28 7.22 -2.42
C GLY A 45 1.87 8.12 -1.27
N CYS A 46 2.60 9.23 -1.15
CA CYS A 46 2.44 10.18 -0.06
C CYS A 46 1.16 11.00 -0.16
N ASN A 47 0.81 11.40 -1.39
CA ASN A 47 -0.34 12.24 -1.62
C ASN A 47 -1.60 11.37 -1.66
N LYS A 48 -2.39 11.43 -0.60
CA LYS A 48 -3.65 10.69 -0.46
C LYS A 48 -4.66 11.01 -1.57
N TYR A 49 -4.57 12.20 -2.18
CA TYR A 49 -5.48 12.63 -3.23
C TYR A 49 -4.69 13.39 -4.32
N PRO A 50 -3.99 12.66 -5.20
CA PRO A 50 -3.19 13.27 -6.26
C PRO A 50 -4.07 13.98 -7.28
N ASP A 51 -3.55 15.07 -7.85
CA ASP A 51 -4.24 15.75 -8.96
C ASP A 51 -4.26 14.83 -10.20
N GLU A 52 -5.32 14.94 -11.01
CA GLU A 52 -5.58 14.06 -12.16
C GLU A 52 -4.39 13.97 -13.13
N ALA A 53 -3.68 15.08 -13.33
CA ALA A 53 -2.49 15.17 -14.17
C ALA A 53 -1.38 14.18 -13.78
N ASN A 54 -1.35 13.73 -12.52
CA ASN A 54 -0.33 12.79 -12.02
C ASN A 54 -0.76 11.32 -12.17
N LEU A 55 -2.03 11.01 -12.42
CA LEU A 55 -2.53 9.63 -12.41
C LEU A 55 -1.84 8.72 -13.43
N LYS A 56 -1.47 9.28 -14.59
CA LYS A 56 -0.72 8.56 -15.62
C LYS A 56 0.67 8.14 -15.12
N SER A 57 1.35 8.97 -14.33
CA SER A 57 2.62 8.60 -13.68
C SER A 57 2.43 7.48 -12.68
N TYR A 58 1.44 7.60 -11.78
CA TYR A 58 1.13 6.54 -10.81
C TYR A 58 0.86 5.20 -11.50
N TRP A 59 0.15 5.20 -12.63
CA TRP A 59 -0.06 3.99 -13.42
C TRP A 59 1.25 3.44 -13.98
N ASP A 60 2.03 4.28 -14.68
CA ASP A 60 3.27 3.86 -15.33
C ASP A 60 4.29 3.31 -14.30
N ASP A 61 4.37 3.93 -13.12
CA ASP A 61 5.27 3.54 -12.03
C ASP A 61 4.87 2.20 -11.37
N ASN A 62 3.57 1.90 -11.28
CA ASN A 62 3.06 0.73 -10.52
C ASN A 62 2.63 -0.45 -11.40
N LYS A 63 2.39 -0.26 -12.70
CA LYS A 63 1.87 -1.30 -13.59
C LYS A 63 2.70 -2.59 -13.55
N GLY A 64 4.03 -2.47 -13.61
CA GLY A 64 4.91 -3.64 -13.58
C GLY A 64 4.82 -4.43 -12.26
N ALA A 65 4.78 -3.71 -11.13
CA ALA A 65 4.67 -4.30 -9.80
C ALA A 65 3.32 -5.01 -9.59
N LEU A 66 2.22 -4.40 -10.06
CA LEU A 66 0.89 -5.01 -9.98
C LEU A 66 0.80 -6.31 -10.78
N LEU A 67 1.35 -6.33 -11.99
CA LEU A 67 1.39 -7.54 -12.81
C LEU A 67 2.24 -8.62 -12.15
N ALA A 68 3.43 -8.27 -11.65
CA ALA A 68 4.31 -9.20 -10.96
C ALA A 68 3.66 -9.79 -9.69
N TYR A 69 2.92 -8.98 -8.92
CA TYR A 69 2.24 -9.44 -7.71
C TYR A 69 1.15 -10.47 -7.99
N ILE A 70 0.39 -10.31 -9.08
CA ILE A 70 -0.69 -11.24 -9.45
C ILE A 70 -0.13 -12.57 -9.99
N THR A 71 1.04 -12.55 -10.63
CA THR A 71 1.65 -13.73 -11.26
C THR A 71 2.62 -14.49 -10.36
N GLN A 72 2.59 -14.25 -9.05
CA GLN A 72 3.45 -14.95 -8.09
C GLN A 72 3.31 -16.48 -8.13
#